data_AF-A0A5E5AW46-F1
#
_entry.id   AF-A0A5E5AW46-F1
#
_cell.length_a   1.000
_cell.length_b   1.000
_cell.length_c   1.000
_cell.angle_alpha   90.00
_cell.angle_beta   90.00
_cell.angle_gamma   90.00
#
_symmetry.space_group_name_H-M   'P 1'
#
loop_
_entity.id
_entity.type
_entity.pdbx_description
1 polymer ?
#
loop_
_entity_poly.entity_id
_entity_poly.type
_entity_poly.pdbx_seq_one_letter_code
_entity_poly.pdbx_strand_id
1 'polypeptide(L)'
;MSLSLPAVITTDLRLNEPRYVTLPNIMKAKKKPLETVKPADLGVDVSPRLKTLKVAEPPKRSAGVKVADVATLVEKLKTEAKVI
;
A
#
# COMPACT_ATOMS: atom_id res chain seq x y z
N MET A 1 -22.78 -5.77 12.36
CA MET A 1 -21.86 -4.66 12.71
C MET A 1 -22.46 -3.40 12.12
N SER A 2 -22.85 -2.43 12.95
CA SER A 2 -23.42 -1.15 12.50
C SER A 2 -22.61 -0.01 13.13
N LEU A 3 -22.47 1.09 12.38
CA LEU A 3 -21.79 2.32 12.80
C LEU A 3 -22.81 3.45 12.74
N SER A 4 -22.80 4.34 13.74
CA SER A 4 -23.56 5.59 13.70
C SER A 4 -22.87 6.58 12.77
N LEU A 5 -23.63 7.18 11.86
CA LEU A 5 -23.14 8.25 10.98
C LEU A 5 -23.12 9.60 11.73
N PRO A 6 -22.18 10.51 11.42
CA PRO A 6 -21.13 10.42 10.40
C PRO A 6 -19.94 9.57 10.84
N ALA A 7 -19.38 8.76 9.92
CA ALA A 7 -18.25 7.87 10.19
C ALA A 7 -17.15 8.00 9.13
N VAL A 8 -15.91 7.69 9.53
CA VAL A 8 -14.74 7.67 8.64
C VAL A 8 -14.38 6.22 8.33
N ILE A 9 -14.17 5.91 7.05
CA ILE A 9 -13.91 4.56 6.56
C ILE A 9 -12.64 4.56 5.72
N THR A 10 -11.70 3.67 6.04
CA THR A 10 -10.54 3.35 5.20
C THR A 10 -10.80 2.04 4.47
N THR A 11 -10.51 1.98 3.17
CA THR A 11 -10.83 0.82 2.33
C THR A 11 -9.59 -0.02 2.03
N ASP A 12 -9.68 -1.33 2.25
CA ASP A 12 -8.65 -2.30 1.84
C ASP A 12 -8.83 -2.74 0.37
N LEU A 13 -7.79 -3.32 -0.23
CA LEU A 13 -7.77 -3.81 -1.61
C LEU A 13 -8.84 -4.88 -1.89
N ARG A 14 -9.30 -5.63 -0.89
CA ARG A 14 -10.31 -6.68 -1.06
C ARG A 14 -11.74 -6.14 -1.17
N LEU A 15 -11.93 -4.83 -1.03
CA LEU A 15 -13.26 -4.22 -1.05
C LEU A 15 -13.89 -4.28 -2.45
N ASN A 16 -13.12 -3.99 -3.49
CA ASN A 16 -13.60 -3.93 -4.86
C ASN A 16 -12.47 -3.98 -5.90
N GLU A 17 -12.85 -4.23 -7.16
CA GLU A 17 -11.98 -4.04 -8.33
C GLU A 17 -12.27 -2.67 -8.96
N PRO A 18 -11.28 -1.74 -9.02
CA PRO A 18 -11.49 -0.43 -9.63
C PRO A 18 -11.85 -0.53 -11.11
N ARG A 19 -12.96 0.09 -11.52
CA ARG A 19 -13.38 0.13 -12.92
C ARG A 19 -12.47 1.00 -13.79
N TYR A 20 -12.30 0.63 -15.05
CA TYR A 20 -11.68 1.50 -16.05
C TYR A 20 -12.55 2.72 -16.36
N VAL A 21 -11.90 3.87 -16.53
CA VAL A 21 -12.58 5.13 -16.86
C VAL A 21 -12.72 5.26 -18.37
N THR A 22 -13.91 5.60 -18.85
CA THR A 22 -14.16 5.83 -20.28
C THR A 22 -13.63 7.21 -20.73
N LEU A 23 -13.21 7.33 -22.00
CA LEU A 23 -12.74 8.61 -22.58
C LEU A 23 -13.71 9.79 -22.35
N PRO A 24 -15.04 9.64 -22.51
CA PRO A 24 -15.98 10.73 -22.21
C PRO A 24 -15.93 11.18 -20.75
N ASN A 25 -15.75 10.25 -19.80
CA ASN A 25 -15.68 10.57 -18.38
C ASN A 25 -14.36 11.28 -18.02
N ILE A 26 -13.26 10.93 -18.68
CA ILE A 26 -11.98 11.64 -18.53
C ILE A 26 -12.12 13.10 -18.99
N MET A 27 -12.75 13.33 -20.15
CA MET A 27 -12.98 14.68 -20.66
C MET A 27 -13.91 15.50 -19.75
N LYS A 28 -14.96 14.90 -19.20
CA LYS A 28 -15.84 15.55 -18.21
C LYS A 28 -15.10 15.89 -16.92
N ALA A 29 -14.28 14.98 -16.40
CA ALA A 29 -13.51 15.19 -15.18
C ALA A 29 -12.53 16.36 -15.30
N LYS A 30 -11.84 16.49 -16.45
CA LYS A 30 -10.94 17.62 -16.73
C LYS A 30 -11.64 18.98 -16.73
N LYS A 31 -12.93 19.03 -17.06
CA LYS A 31 -13.72 20.27 -17.05
C LYS A 31 -14.29 20.63 -15.68
N LYS A 32 -14.25 19.70 -14.70
CA LYS A 32 -14.73 20.01 -13.36
C LYS A 32 -13.75 21.00 -12.70
N PRO A 33 -14.24 22.06 -12.06
CA PRO A 33 -13.38 22.98 -11.33
C PRO A 33 -12.68 22.20 -10.20
N LEU A 34 -11.35 22.34 -10.12
CA LEU A 34 -10.54 21.84 -9.03
C LEU A 34 -10.18 23.03 -8.15
N GLU A 35 -10.84 23.12 -7.01
CA GLU A 35 -10.53 24.13 -6.01
C GLU A 35 -9.20 23.78 -5.34
N THR A 36 -8.28 24.75 -5.31
CA THR A 36 -6.99 24.60 -4.63
C THR A 36 -7.01 25.48 -3.39
N VAL A 37 -7.10 24.86 -2.22
CA VAL A 37 -7.12 25.54 -0.92
C VAL A 37 -5.77 25.32 -0.24
N LYS A 38 -5.19 26.37 0.36
CA LYS A 38 -3.97 26.22 1.15
C LYS A 38 -4.33 25.81 2.58
N PRO A 39 -3.51 24.99 3.27
CA PRO A 39 -3.73 24.68 4.69
C PRO A 39 -3.88 25.92 5.58
N ALA A 40 -3.19 27.03 5.24
CA ALA A 40 -3.30 28.31 5.92
C ALA A 40 -4.71 28.92 5.86
N ASP A 41 -5.44 28.72 4.75
CA ASP A 41 -6.81 29.22 4.59
C ASP A 41 -7.80 28.49 5.52
N LEU A 42 -7.41 27.32 6.02
CA LEU A 42 -8.17 26.49 6.98
C LEU A 42 -7.65 26.62 8.42
N GLY A 43 -6.63 27.46 8.66
CA GLY A 43 -6.02 27.62 9.98
C GLY A 43 -5.26 26.38 10.48
N VAL A 44 -4.78 25.52 9.59
CA VAL A 44 -4.09 24.26 9.94
C VAL A 44 -2.57 24.46 9.96
N ASP A 45 -1.95 24.16 11.10
CA ASP A 45 -0.48 24.10 11.23
C ASP A 45 0.07 22.80 10.62
N VAL A 46 0.96 22.95 9.64
CA VAL A 46 1.60 21.85 8.92
C VAL A 46 3.05 21.62 9.37
N SER A 47 3.46 22.23 10.48
CA SER A 47 4.79 22.05 11.06
C SER A 47 5.07 20.56 11.37
N PRO A 48 6.13 19.96 10.79
CA PRO A 48 6.44 18.55 11.03
C PRO A 48 6.71 18.29 12.51
N ARG A 49 5.94 17.36 13.10
CA ARG A 49 6.17 16.91 14.48
C ARG A 49 7.21 15.79 14.58
N LEU A 50 7.56 15.17 13.44
CA LEU A 50 8.46 14.04 13.34
C LEU A 50 9.63 14.40 12.43
N LYS A 51 10.84 13.97 12.82
CA LYS A 51 12.05 14.13 12.03
C LYS A 51 12.49 12.77 11.49
N THR A 52 12.55 12.63 10.16
CA THR A 52 13.13 11.46 9.52
C THR A 52 14.64 11.45 9.76
N LEU A 53 15.13 10.50 10.56
CA LEU A 53 16.55 10.44 10.93
C LEU A 53 17.41 9.71 9.89
N LYS A 54 16.89 8.63 9.31
CA LYS A 54 17.61 7.79 8.35
C LYS A 54 16.61 7.05 7.46
N VAL A 55 16.95 6.93 6.19
CA VAL A 55 16.32 6.03 5.24
C VAL A 55 17.43 5.13 4.70
N ALA A 56 17.22 3.83 4.74
CA ALA A 56 18.16 2.85 4.23
C ALA A 56 17.39 1.77 3.48
N GLU A 57 18.02 1.21 2.46
CA GLU A 57 17.47 0.05 1.75
C GLU A 57 17.40 -1.16 2.69
N PRO A 58 16.38 -2.03 2.55
CA PRO A 58 16.33 -3.27 3.30
C PRO A 58 17.53 -4.17 2.92
N PRO A 59 17.94 -5.09 3.80
CA PRO A 59 19.01 -6.03 3.50
C PRO A 59 18.66 -6.85 2.26
N LYS A 60 19.63 -7.01 1.35
CA LYS A 60 19.45 -7.83 0.16
C LYS A 60 19.22 -9.29 0.59
N ARG A 61 18.20 -9.93 0.00
CA ARG A 61 17.93 -11.35 0.23
C ARG A 61 19.15 -12.17 -0.22
N SER A 62 19.56 -13.14 0.59
CA SER A 62 20.57 -14.12 0.20
C SER A 62 20.11 -14.92 -1.02
N ALA A 63 21.06 -15.38 -1.83
CA ALA A 63 20.75 -16.23 -2.97
C ALA A 63 20.07 -17.53 -2.50
N GLY A 64 18.96 -17.90 -3.14
CA GLY A 64 18.31 -19.18 -2.90
C GLY A 64 19.03 -20.33 -3.58
N VAL A 65 18.73 -21.57 -3.17
CA VAL A 65 19.26 -22.79 -3.76
C VAL A 65 18.17 -23.47 -4.58
N LYS A 66 18.46 -23.84 -5.83
CA LYS A 66 17.59 -24.72 -6.63
C LYS A 66 17.87 -26.17 -6.24
N VAL A 67 16.81 -26.96 -6.03
CA VAL A 67 16.91 -28.39 -5.73
C VAL A 67 16.42 -29.23 -6.90
N ALA A 68 16.90 -30.47 -6.99
CA ALA A 68 16.62 -31.36 -8.12
C ALA A 68 15.25 -32.06 -8.02
N ASP A 69 14.74 -32.28 -6.81
CA ASP A 69 13.51 -33.04 -6.58
C ASP A 69 12.76 -32.59 -5.31
N VAL A 70 11.59 -33.19 -5.09
CA VAL A 70 10.72 -32.88 -3.95
C VAL A 70 11.29 -33.40 -2.63
N ALA A 71 11.99 -34.54 -2.63
CA ALA A 71 12.55 -35.12 -1.41
C ALA A 71 13.63 -34.21 -0.81
N THR A 72 14.54 -33.73 -1.65
CA THR A 72 15.59 -32.77 -1.29
C THR A 72 15.03 -31.41 -0.88
N LEU A 73 13.88 -30.99 -1.43
CA LEU A 73 13.17 -29.80 -0.96
C LEU A 73 12.68 -29.99 0.48
N VAL A 74 11.97 -31.09 0.77
CA VAL A 74 11.38 -31.35 2.08
C VAL A 74 12.46 -31.54 3.14
N GLU A 75 13.57 -32.21 2.80
CA GLU A 75 14.71 -32.35 3.70
C GLU A 75 15.28 -30.98 4.08
N LYS A 76 15.62 -30.13 3.10
CA LYS A 76 16.17 -28.78 3.36
C LYS A 76 15.19 -27.87 4.11
N LEU A 77 13.88 -28.01 3.87
CA LEU A 77 12.87 -27.25 4.61
C LEU A 77 12.80 -27.66 6.08
N LYS A 78 12.99 -28.96 6.41
CA LYS A 78 12.99 -29.46 7.79
C LYS A 78 14.29 -29.14 8.53
N THR A 79 15.45 -29.33 7.90
CA THR A 79 16.76 -29.20 8.58
C THR A 79 17.32 -27.79 8.56
N GLU A 80 17.37 -27.15 7.39
CA GLU A 80 18.02 -25.85 7.21
C GLU A 80 17.07 -24.68 7.49
N ALA A 81 15.86 -24.72 6.91
CA ALA A 81 14.92 -23.60 6.99
C ALA A 81 13.98 -23.66 8.21
N LYS A 82 13.75 -24.86 8.80
CA LYS A 82 12.89 -25.11 9.97
C LYS A 82 11.49 -24.49 9.88
N VAL A 83 10.89 -24.52 8.70
CA VAL A 83 9.56 -23.91 8.44
C VAL A 83 8.45 -24.97 8.39
N ILE A 84 8.83 -26.25 8.41
CA ILE A 84 7.97 -27.45 8.37
C ILE A 84 8.55 -28.49 9.34
#